data_AF-A0A9Q1HAV8-F1
#
_entry.id   AF-A0A9Q1HAV8-F1
#
_cell.length_a   1.000
_cell.length_b   1.000
_cell.length_c   1.000
_cell.angle_alpha   90.00
_cell.angle_beta   90.00
_cell.angle_gamma   90.00
#
_symmetry.space_group_name_H-M   'P 1'
#
loop_
_entity.id
_entity.type
_entity.pdbx_description
1 polymer ?
#
loop_
_entity_poly.entity_id
_entity_poly.type
_entity_poly.pdbx_seq_one_letter_code
_entity_poly.pdbx_strand_id
1 'polypeptide(L)'
;MPRVVPDQRTKFENDELFRKLSRESEIRYTGYRDRSLEERQVRFQASCREGHADIAFVATGTNLPLSFLSNAWSENKSIKSPTREFVDFEREVGKVHLKSQFIMNGVCVTWRGWVDLQRLDGIGYMEYDEERAMVEDVIRKEALDEQSRRLREFEDRQRRHREELERAAEAEMEARRRVGRPDTLPCSSGAPTVSKAC
;
A
#
# COMPACT_ATOMS: atom_id res chain seq x y z
N MET A 1 -2.72 -4.54 -0.92
CA MET A 1 -3.35 -3.60 0.05
C MET A 1 -2.53 -2.31 0.05
N PRO A 2 -3.19 -1.14 0.01
CA PRO A 2 -2.49 0.14 -0.03
C PRO A 2 -1.65 0.35 1.24
N ARG A 3 -0.40 0.81 1.06
CA ARG A 3 0.57 1.00 2.16
C ARG A 3 0.34 2.31 2.93
N VAL A 4 -0.32 3.30 2.31
CA VAL A 4 -0.56 4.64 2.86
C VAL A 4 -2.05 4.97 2.94
N VAL A 5 -2.40 5.82 3.91
CA VAL A 5 -3.77 6.33 4.07
C VAL A 5 -4.04 7.50 3.10
N PRO A 6 -5.31 7.75 2.73
CA PRO A 6 -5.68 9.03 2.12
C PRO A 6 -5.42 10.18 3.10
N ASP A 7 -5.09 11.36 2.56
CA ASP A 7 -4.89 12.61 3.32
C ASP A 7 -3.86 12.49 4.47
N GLN A 8 -2.67 11.95 4.14
CA GLN A 8 -1.60 11.69 5.10
C GLN A 8 -1.23 12.91 5.95
N ARG A 9 -1.20 14.10 5.34
CA ARG A 9 -0.91 15.37 6.03
C ARG A 9 -1.89 15.67 7.15
N THR A 10 -3.20 15.58 6.87
CA THR A 10 -4.26 15.79 7.86
C THR A 10 -4.14 14.80 9.01
N LYS A 11 -3.80 13.54 8.71
CA LYS A 11 -3.57 12.52 9.74
C LYS A 11 -2.34 12.87 10.60
N PHE A 12 -1.25 13.30 9.99
CA PHE A 12 -0.05 13.70 10.72
C PHE A 12 -0.29 14.89 11.66
N GLU A 13 -1.05 15.89 11.21
CA GLU A 13 -1.30 17.12 11.98
C GLU A 13 -2.29 16.90 13.14
N ASN A 14 -3.27 16.00 12.98
CA ASN A 14 -4.35 15.80 13.96
C ASN A 14 -4.09 14.66 14.96
N ASP A 15 -3.30 13.65 14.61
CA ASP A 15 -3.05 12.51 15.48
C ASP A 15 -2.18 12.92 16.69
N GLU A 16 -2.61 12.57 17.90
CA GLU A 16 -1.86 12.89 19.11
C GLU A 16 -0.47 12.26 19.16
N LEU A 17 -0.30 11.06 18.60
CA LEU A 17 0.99 10.38 18.57
C LEU A 17 1.97 11.19 17.72
N PHE A 18 1.56 11.58 16.51
CA PHE A 18 2.42 12.37 15.63
C PHE A 18 2.71 13.76 16.19
N ARG A 19 1.74 14.42 16.84
CA ARG A 19 1.98 15.72 17.52
C ARG A 19 2.97 15.62 18.68
N LYS A 20 3.03 14.48 19.37
CA LYS A 20 4.02 14.23 20.43
C LYS A 20 5.40 13.94 19.84
N LEU A 21 5.46 13.10 18.80
CA LEU A 21 6.71 12.68 18.16
C LEU A 21 7.33 13.75 17.23
N SER A 22 6.55 14.73 16.78
CA SER A 22 7.05 15.83 15.94
C SER A 22 7.83 16.88 16.71
N ARG A 23 7.71 16.90 18.04
CA ARG A 23 8.48 17.77 18.92
C ARG A 23 9.80 17.11 19.25
N GLU A 24 10.85 17.92 19.31
CA GLU A 24 12.15 17.50 19.85
C GLU A 24 11.96 16.87 21.23
N SER A 25 12.31 15.59 21.31
CA SER A 25 12.09 14.77 22.49
C SER A 25 13.36 13.99 22.81
N GLU A 26 13.59 13.73 24.09
CA GLU A 26 14.69 12.87 24.52
C GLU A 26 14.48 11.46 23.96
N ILE A 27 15.55 10.92 23.38
CA ILE A 27 15.61 9.57 22.84
C ILE A 27 16.73 8.78 23.52
N ARG A 28 16.57 7.46 23.58
CA ARG A 28 17.60 6.55 24.07
C ARG A 28 17.74 5.33 23.18
N TYR A 29 18.97 4.87 23.02
CA TYR A 29 19.24 3.58 22.39
C TYR A 29 18.76 2.45 23.31
N THR A 30 17.94 1.55 22.77
CA THR A 30 17.31 0.48 23.56
C THR A 30 17.86 -0.90 23.30
N GLY A 31 18.83 -1.06 22.40
CA GLY A 31 19.48 -2.34 22.14
C GLY A 31 20.42 -2.80 23.26
N TYR A 32 20.57 -4.13 23.36
CA TYR A 32 21.52 -4.84 24.22
C TYR A 32 21.52 -4.36 25.70
N ARG A 33 20.34 -4.17 26.29
CA ARG A 33 20.20 -3.66 27.68
C ARG A 33 20.78 -4.59 28.75
N ASP A 34 20.99 -5.86 28.43
CA ASP A 34 21.63 -6.89 29.25
C ASP A 34 23.15 -6.74 29.34
N ARG A 35 23.75 -5.88 28.52
CA ARG A 35 25.22 -5.72 28.39
C ARG A 35 25.75 -4.48 29.08
N SER A 36 27.07 -4.45 29.30
CA SER A 36 27.76 -3.28 29.85
C SER A 36 27.64 -2.08 28.91
N LEU A 37 27.78 -0.87 29.46
CA LEU A 37 27.67 0.36 28.66
C LEU A 37 28.70 0.38 27.52
N GLU A 38 29.93 -0.01 27.79
CA GLU A 38 31.02 -0.04 26.80
C GLU A 38 30.70 -1.00 25.64
N GLU A 39 30.22 -2.22 25.92
CA GLU A 39 29.78 -3.15 24.86
C GLU A 39 28.63 -2.57 24.04
N ARG A 40 27.68 -1.89 24.70
CA ARG A 40 26.55 -1.24 24.03
C ARG A 40 27.00 -0.10 23.12
N GLN A 41 28.01 0.68 23.51
CA GLN A 41 28.57 1.75 22.69
C GLN A 41 29.18 1.21 21.40
N VAL A 42 30.00 0.16 21.51
CA VAL A 42 30.63 -0.49 20.34
C VAL A 42 29.57 -1.09 19.42
N ARG A 43 28.57 -1.77 19.98
CA ARG A 43 27.47 -2.36 19.20
C ARG A 43 26.60 -1.30 18.54
N PHE A 44 26.27 -0.22 19.25
CA PHE A 44 25.49 0.88 18.68
C PHE A 44 26.20 1.49 17.46
N GLN A 45 27.51 1.77 17.58
CA GLN A 45 28.29 2.28 16.44
C GLN A 45 28.32 1.29 15.27
N ALA A 46 28.47 0.00 15.54
CA ALA A 46 28.41 -1.04 14.52
C ALA A 46 27.03 -1.09 13.84
N SER A 47 25.94 -1.14 14.61
CA SER A 47 24.57 -1.15 14.08
C SER A 47 24.26 0.10 13.25
N CYS A 48 24.68 1.29 13.70
CA CYS A 48 24.57 2.51 12.90
C CYS A 48 25.31 2.41 11.57
N ARG A 49 26.53 1.85 11.54
CA ARG A 49 27.29 1.62 10.30
C ARG A 49 26.65 0.55 9.40
N GLU A 50 25.99 -0.43 9.99
CA GLU A 50 25.20 -1.44 9.28
C GLU A 50 23.84 -0.88 8.79
N GLY A 51 23.45 0.30 9.24
CA GLY A 51 22.26 1.01 8.79
C GLY A 51 20.99 0.66 9.57
N HIS A 52 21.08 0.25 10.83
CA HIS A 52 19.91 0.04 11.68
C HIS A 52 20.19 0.41 13.16
N ALA A 53 19.18 0.83 13.91
CA ALA A 53 19.26 0.96 15.36
C ALA A 53 17.88 1.01 16.01
N ASP A 54 17.77 0.48 17.23
CA ASP A 54 16.56 0.55 18.04
C ASP A 54 16.61 1.77 18.98
N ILE A 55 15.75 2.75 18.72
CA ILE A 55 15.69 4.01 19.46
C ILE A 55 14.30 4.18 20.05
N ALA A 56 14.23 4.54 21.33
CA ALA A 56 12.96 4.86 21.98
C ALA A 56 12.87 6.34 22.37
N PHE A 57 11.69 6.90 22.15
CA PHE A 57 11.28 8.19 22.69
C PHE A 57 10.98 8.05 24.19
N VAL A 58 11.71 8.78 25.03
CA VAL A 58 11.56 8.69 26.49
C VAL A 58 10.22 9.26 26.95
N ALA A 59 9.78 10.36 26.35
CA ALA A 59 8.53 11.03 26.71
C ALA A 59 7.28 10.18 26.43
N THR A 60 7.27 9.47 25.31
CA THR A 60 6.11 8.67 24.87
C THR A 60 6.26 7.19 25.21
N GLY A 61 7.47 6.72 25.50
CA GLY A 61 7.80 5.30 25.65
C GLY A 61 7.79 4.51 24.35
N THR A 62 7.64 5.17 23.19
CA THR A 62 7.56 4.53 21.88
C THR A 62 8.93 4.04 21.45
N ASN A 63 9.06 2.73 21.22
CA ASN A 63 10.28 2.15 20.65
C ASN A 63 10.16 2.02 19.13
N LEU A 64 11.18 2.48 18.42
CA LEU A 64 11.24 2.50 16.96
C LEU A 64 12.49 1.75 16.48
N PRO A 65 12.33 0.61 15.80
CA PRO A 65 13.42 -0.01 15.05
C PRO A 65 13.65 0.80 13.78
N LEU A 66 14.68 1.65 13.80
CA LEU A 66 15.00 2.54 12.68
C LEU A 66 15.95 1.85 11.71
N SER A 67 15.71 2.08 10.42
CA SER A 67 16.61 1.69 9.33
C SER A 67 17.14 2.95 8.64
N PHE A 68 18.45 3.06 8.54
CA PHE A 68 19.20 4.18 7.97
C PHE A 68 19.75 3.85 6.57
N LEU A 69 19.05 2.98 5.86
CA LEU A 69 19.43 2.54 4.52
C LEU A 69 18.94 3.56 3.49
N SER A 70 19.81 3.91 2.54
CA SER A 70 19.37 4.63 1.35
C SER A 70 18.26 3.83 0.68
N ASN A 71 17.16 4.50 0.38
CA ASN A 71 16.03 3.90 -0.32
C ASN A 71 15.38 2.73 0.45
N ALA A 72 15.04 2.94 1.73
CA ALA A 72 14.30 1.99 2.59
C ALA A 72 13.01 1.44 1.93
N TRP A 73 12.48 2.18 0.95
CA TRP A 73 11.26 1.93 0.19
C TRP A 73 11.40 0.98 -0.99
N SER A 74 12.59 0.83 -1.56
CA SER A 74 12.80 -0.04 -2.72
C SER A 74 12.87 -1.52 -2.34
N GLU A 75 12.22 -2.36 -3.15
CA GLU A 75 12.31 -3.83 -3.06
C GLU A 75 13.73 -4.34 -3.37
N ASN A 76 14.50 -3.56 -4.13
CA ASN A 76 15.82 -3.98 -4.58
C ASN A 76 16.85 -3.87 -3.45
N LYS A 77 17.23 -5.01 -2.88
CA LYS A 77 18.17 -5.13 -1.75
C LYS A 77 19.59 -4.67 -2.09
N SER A 78 19.96 -4.63 -3.38
CA SER A 78 21.29 -4.28 -3.87
C SER A 78 21.63 -2.78 -3.81
N ILE A 79 20.63 -1.90 -3.65
CA ILE A 79 20.81 -0.43 -3.62
C ILE A 79 20.75 0.11 -2.18
N LYS A 80 20.57 -0.76 -1.18
CA LYS A 80 20.44 -0.39 0.24
C LYS A 80 21.82 -0.24 0.88
N SER A 81 22.51 0.85 0.60
CA SER A 81 23.73 1.22 1.33
C SER A 81 23.44 2.35 2.33
N PRO A 82 23.97 2.27 3.57
CA PRO A 82 23.93 3.40 4.50
C PRO A 82 24.77 4.52 3.89
N THR A 83 24.10 5.60 3.48
CA THR A 83 24.76 6.78 2.88
C THR A 83 25.03 7.79 3.98
N ARG A 84 26.07 8.64 3.80
CA ARG A 84 26.42 9.72 4.75
C ARG A 84 25.24 10.64 5.12
N GLU A 85 24.24 10.75 4.26
CA GLU A 85 23.02 11.53 4.53
C GLU A 85 22.12 10.93 5.62
N PHE A 86 22.18 9.61 5.83
CA PHE A 86 21.36 8.89 6.80
C PHE A 86 22.12 8.61 8.11
N VAL A 87 23.44 8.45 8.04
CA VAL A 87 24.31 8.23 9.20
C VAL A 87 25.55 9.10 9.06
N ASP A 88 25.67 10.10 9.93
CA ASP A 88 26.77 11.05 9.93
C ASP A 88 27.46 11.09 11.30
N PHE A 89 28.70 10.58 11.34
CA PHE A 89 29.58 10.62 12.51
C PHE A 89 30.55 11.81 12.48
N GLU A 90 30.68 12.49 11.34
CA GLU A 90 31.66 13.58 11.16
C GLU A 90 31.06 14.95 11.46
N ARG A 91 29.73 15.07 11.43
CA ARG A 91 29.03 16.34 11.69
C ARG A 91 29.33 16.95 13.07
N GLU A 92 29.42 16.12 14.11
CA GLU A 92 29.72 16.59 15.47
C GLU A 92 30.50 15.54 16.25
N VAL A 93 31.61 15.94 16.87
CA VAL A 93 32.50 15.01 17.59
C VAL A 93 31.77 14.44 18.81
N GLY A 94 31.77 13.11 18.93
CA GLY A 94 31.12 12.40 20.04
C GLY A 94 29.63 12.16 19.86
N LYS A 95 29.01 12.63 18.77
CA LYS A 95 27.61 12.39 18.45
C LYS A 95 27.45 11.81 17.04
N VAL A 96 26.39 11.05 16.84
CA VAL A 96 25.98 10.58 15.52
C VAL A 96 24.66 11.22 15.15
N HIS A 97 24.61 11.85 13.97
CA HIS A 97 23.37 12.35 13.38
C HIS A 97 22.77 11.26 12.52
N LEU A 98 21.49 11.01 12.75
CA LEU A 98 20.76 9.90 12.17
C LEU A 98 19.50 10.45 11.49
N LYS A 99 19.21 9.94 10.30
CA LYS A 99 18.00 10.22 9.54
C LYS A 99 17.43 8.89 9.06
N SER A 100 16.14 8.69 9.25
CA SER A 100 15.43 7.47 8.81
C SER A 100 14.10 7.84 8.18
N GLN A 101 13.71 7.14 7.12
CA GLN A 101 12.46 7.36 6.41
C GLN A 101 11.64 6.07 6.45
N PHE A 102 10.39 6.15 6.92
CA PHE A 102 9.50 4.99 7.02
C PHE A 102 8.02 5.42 7.04
N ILE A 103 7.09 4.47 6.89
CA ILE A 103 5.64 4.70 6.95
C ILE A 103 5.23 4.24 8.34
N MET A 104 4.68 5.15 9.11
CA MET A 104 4.06 4.85 10.39
C MET A 104 2.56 5.04 10.26
N ASN A 105 1.76 4.01 10.60
CA ASN A 105 0.30 4.09 10.56
C ASN A 105 -0.28 4.62 9.23
N GLY A 106 0.40 4.34 8.11
CA GLY A 106 0.02 4.78 6.76
C GLY A 106 0.42 6.23 6.41
N VAL A 107 1.23 6.90 7.20
CA VAL A 107 1.79 8.24 6.96
C VAL A 107 3.29 8.14 6.68
N CYS A 108 3.75 8.70 5.57
CA CYS A 108 5.16 8.86 5.25
C CYS A 108 5.80 9.89 6.19
N VAL A 109 6.79 9.44 6.95
CA VAL A 109 7.47 10.25 7.96
C VAL A 109 8.99 10.11 7.82
N THR A 110 9.68 11.21 8.09
CA THR A 110 11.14 11.24 8.23
C THR A 110 11.46 11.47 9.70
N TRP A 111 12.11 10.51 10.32
CA TRP A 111 12.71 10.67 11.65
C TRP A 111 14.09 11.29 11.52
N ARG A 112 14.39 12.25 12.39
CA ARG A 112 15.69 12.92 12.47
C ARG A 112 16.10 13.05 13.93
N GLY A 113 17.37 12.85 14.20
CA GLY A 113 17.88 13.04 15.54
C GLY A 113 19.40 12.90 15.60
N TRP A 114 19.92 13.13 16.79
CA TRP A 114 21.31 12.85 17.11
C TRP A 114 21.38 12.05 18.41
N VAL A 115 22.40 11.20 18.52
CA VAL A 115 22.66 10.37 19.70
C VAL A 115 24.11 10.54 20.12
N ASP A 116 24.35 10.71 21.41
CA ASP A 116 25.66 10.74 22.04
C ASP A 116 26.28 9.34 22.08
N LEU A 117 27.52 9.21 21.61
CA LEU A 117 28.20 7.92 21.47
C LEU A 117 28.64 7.32 22.81
N GLN A 118 28.76 8.12 23.88
CA GLN A 118 29.15 7.65 25.20
C GLN A 118 27.92 7.34 26.06
N ARG A 119 26.95 8.24 26.06
CA ARG A 119 25.77 8.12 26.92
C ARG A 119 24.63 7.31 26.31
N LEU A 120 24.63 7.16 24.98
CA LEU A 120 23.59 6.45 24.21
C LEU A 120 22.19 7.07 24.38
N ASP A 121 22.15 8.37 24.67
CA ASP A 121 20.97 9.22 24.71
C ASP A 121 21.13 10.39 23.73
N GLY A 122 20.04 11.11 23.48
CA GLY A 122 20.07 12.23 22.55
C GLY A 122 18.70 12.85 22.34
N ILE A 123 18.54 13.53 21.21
CA ILE A 123 17.28 14.21 20.85
C ILE A 123 16.85 13.75 19.46
N GLY A 124 15.56 13.46 19.32
CA GLY A 124 14.97 13.12 18.03
C GLY A 124 13.56 13.69 17.89
N TYR A 125 13.12 13.82 16.64
CA TYR A 125 11.78 14.25 16.26
C TYR A 125 11.41 13.65 14.90
N MET A 126 10.14 13.79 14.55
CA MET A 126 9.57 13.29 13.30
C MET A 126 8.98 14.43 12.47
N GLU A 127 9.26 14.39 11.18
CA GLU A 127 8.73 15.33 10.18
C GLU A 127 7.86 14.57 9.17
N TYR A 128 6.85 15.26 8.65
CA TYR A 128 6.08 14.75 7.52
C TYR A 128 6.90 14.86 6.23
N ASP A 129 6.96 13.78 5.47
CA ASP A 129 7.67 13.73 4.19
C ASP A 129 6.67 13.95 3.04
N GLU A 130 6.49 15.20 2.62
CA GLU A 130 5.52 15.59 1.59
C GLU A 130 5.88 15.04 0.20
N GLU A 131 7.17 15.07 -0.15
CA GLU A 131 7.65 14.57 -1.44
C GLU A 131 7.38 13.06 -1.56
N ARG A 132 7.71 12.29 -0.51
CA ARG A 132 7.45 10.85 -0.49
C ARG A 132 5.98 10.52 -0.38
N ALA A 133 5.22 11.27 0.41
CA ALA A 133 3.78 11.08 0.51
C ALA A 133 3.12 11.23 -0.86
N MET A 134 3.57 12.18 -1.70
CA MET A 134 3.05 12.35 -3.06
C MET A 134 3.37 11.14 -3.95
N VAL A 135 4.62 10.65 -3.93
CA VAL A 135 5.01 9.47 -4.71
C VAL A 135 4.22 8.22 -4.30
N GLU A 136 4.12 7.95 -3.00
CA GLU A 136 3.35 6.82 -2.48
C GLU A 136 1.84 6.99 -2.75
N ASP A 137 1.32 8.23 -2.80
CA ASP A 137 -0.07 8.49 -3.15
C ASP A 137 -0.39 8.15 -4.61
N VAL A 138 0.55 8.43 -5.52
CA VAL A 138 0.44 8.01 -6.93
C VAL A 138 0.45 6.49 -7.02
N ILE A 139 1.43 5.82 -6.40
CA ILE A 139 1.52 4.35 -6.37
C ILE A 139 0.25 3.73 -5.77
N ARG A 140 -0.30 4.33 -4.70
CA ARG A 140 -1.55 3.91 -4.08
C ARG A 140 -2.72 4.02 -5.06
N LYS A 141 -2.85 5.15 -5.76
CA LYS A 141 -3.92 5.37 -6.75
C LYS A 141 -3.81 4.39 -7.90
N GLU A 142 -2.61 4.18 -8.44
CA GLU A 142 -2.37 3.18 -9.50
C GLU A 142 -2.77 1.77 -9.06
N ALA A 143 -2.40 1.36 -7.84
CA ALA A 143 -2.79 0.05 -7.31
C ALA A 143 -4.31 -0.08 -7.12
N LEU A 144 -5.00 0.99 -6.70
CA LEU A 144 -6.46 1.02 -6.57
C LEU A 144 -7.16 0.99 -7.93
N ASP A 145 -6.63 1.71 -8.92
CA ASP A 145 -7.15 1.74 -10.28
C ASP A 145 -6.99 0.37 -10.93
N GLU A 146 -5.84 -0.29 -10.72
CA GLU A 146 -5.62 -1.65 -11.20
C GLU A 146 -6.58 -2.66 -10.55
N GLN A 147 -6.79 -2.59 -9.24
CA GLN A 147 -7.77 -3.43 -8.56
C GLN A 147 -9.20 -3.16 -9.04
N SER A 148 -9.56 -1.89 -9.21
CA SER A 148 -10.88 -1.49 -9.72
C SER A 148 -11.10 -1.97 -11.15
N ARG A 149 -10.07 -1.91 -12.00
CA ARG A 149 -10.12 -2.42 -13.37
C ARG A 149 -10.34 -3.92 -13.39
N ARG A 150 -9.58 -4.69 -12.58
CA ARG A 150 -9.75 -6.15 -12.47
C ARG A 150 -11.15 -6.52 -11.98
N LEU A 151 -11.71 -5.76 -11.04
CA LEU A 151 -13.06 -5.97 -10.55
C LEU A 151 -14.10 -5.71 -11.65
N ARG A 152 -13.99 -4.59 -12.37
CA ARG A 152 -14.88 -4.28 -13.51
C ARG A 152 -14.82 -5.35 -14.60
N GLU A 153 -13.63 -5.81 -14.97
CA GLU A 153 -13.46 -6.88 -15.95
C GLU A 153 -14.06 -8.22 -15.49
N PHE A 154 -14.13 -8.45 -14.18
CA PHE A 154 -14.79 -9.62 -13.62
C PHE A 154 -16.32 -9.47 -13.61
N GLU A 155 -16.83 -8.30 -13.20
CA GLU A 155 -18.26 -7.96 -13.23
C GLU A 155 -18.82 -7.99 -14.66
N ASP A 156 -18.09 -7.46 -15.64
CA ASP A 156 -18.48 -7.50 -17.05
C ASP A 156 -18.51 -8.93 -17.60
N ARG A 157 -17.55 -9.78 -17.21
CA ARG A 157 -17.55 -11.21 -17.58
C ARG A 157 -18.73 -11.96 -16.97
N GLN A 158 -19.02 -11.71 -15.69
CA GLN A 158 -20.20 -12.26 -15.01
C GLN A 158 -21.50 -11.80 -15.69
N ARG A 159 -21.58 -10.52 -16.06
CA ARG A 159 -22.75 -9.96 -16.74
C ARG A 159 -22.98 -10.59 -18.10
N ARG A 160 -21.93 -10.68 -18.94
CA ARG A 160 -22.00 -11.34 -20.25
C ARG A 160 -22.41 -12.80 -20.12
N HIS A 161 -21.84 -13.52 -19.15
CA HIS A 161 -22.20 -14.92 -18.91
C HIS A 161 -23.68 -15.07 -18.50
N ARG A 162 -24.20 -14.17 -17.66
CA ARG A 162 -25.61 -14.14 -17.28
C ARG A 162 -26.53 -13.84 -18.48
N GLU A 163 -26.18 -12.85 -19.29
CA GLU A 163 -26.94 -12.50 -20.50
C GLU A 163 -26.94 -13.64 -21.53
N GLU A 164 -25.83 -14.37 -21.68
CA GLU A 164 -25.74 -15.55 -22.54
C GLU A 164 -26.62 -16.70 -22.05
N LEU A 165 -26.63 -16.97 -20.75
CA LEU A 165 -27.52 -17.97 -20.15
C LEU A 165 -29.00 -17.59 -20.32
N GLU A 166 -29.35 -16.31 -20.15
CA GLU A 166 -30.71 -15.82 -20.33
C GLU A 166 -31.16 -15.94 -21.80
N ARG A 167 -30.32 -15.53 -22.76
CA ARG A 167 -30.60 -15.73 -24.19
C ARG A 167 -30.70 -17.20 -24.58
N ALA A 168 -29.86 -18.06 -24.01
CA ALA A 168 -29.94 -19.50 -24.25
C ALA A 168 -31.25 -20.08 -23.72
N ALA A 169 -31.70 -19.66 -22.52
CA ALA A 169 -32.97 -20.06 -21.94
C ALA A 169 -34.18 -19.54 -22.75
N GLU A 170 -34.13 -18.30 -23.23
CA GLU A 170 -35.15 -17.73 -24.12
C GLU A 170 -35.22 -18.47 -25.45
N ALA A 171 -34.07 -18.78 -26.06
CA ALA A 171 -33.99 -19.54 -27.30
C ALA A 171 -34.51 -20.98 -27.12
N GLU A 172 -34.21 -21.62 -26.00
CA GLU A 172 -34.75 -22.95 -25.64
C GLU A 172 -36.27 -22.91 -25.43
N MET A 173 -36.78 -21.90 -24.72
CA MET A 173 -38.22 -21.67 -24.54
C MET A 173 -38.93 -21.39 -25.87
N GLU A 174 -38.34 -20.59 -26.75
CA GLU A 174 -38.92 -20.31 -28.07
C GLU A 174 -38.88 -21.54 -28.98
N ALA A 175 -37.80 -22.32 -28.98
CA ALA A 175 -37.72 -23.58 -29.70
C ALA A 175 -38.82 -24.54 -29.23
N ARG A 176 -39.04 -24.64 -27.91
CA ARG A 176 -40.11 -25.46 -27.33
C ARG A 176 -41.51 -24.96 -27.71
N ARG A 177 -41.72 -23.64 -27.83
CA ARG A 177 -42.98 -23.06 -28.35
C ARG A 177 -43.19 -23.37 -29.84
N ARG A 178 -42.14 -23.36 -30.66
CA ARG A 178 -42.23 -23.69 -32.09
C ARG A 178 -42.55 -25.16 -32.34
N VAL A 179 -41.98 -26.08 -31.55
CA VAL A 179 -42.29 -27.51 -31.63
C VAL A 179 -43.73 -27.82 -31.15
N GLY A 180 -44.32 -26.96 -30.32
CA GLY A 180 -45.70 -27.10 -29.83
C GLY A 180 -46.79 -26.50 -30.73
N ARG A 181 -46.47 -25.98 -31.93
CA ARG A 181 -47.49 -25.45 -32.86
C ARG A 181 -47.99 -26.60 -33.75
N PRO A 182 -49.25 -27.06 -33.63
CA PRO A 182 -49.75 -28.10 -34.52
C PRO A 182 -49.90 -27.50 -35.93
N ASP A 183 -49.26 -28.13 -36.91
CA ASP A 183 -49.39 -27.79 -38.32
C ASP A 183 -50.87 -27.81 -38.72
N THR A 184 -51.45 -26.64 -38.98
CA THR A 184 -52.73 -26.55 -39.68
C THR A 184 -52.51 -26.97 -41.13
N LEU A 185 -52.81 -28.23 -41.41
CA LEU A 185 -52.90 -28.81 -42.76
C LEU A 185 -53.81 -27.95 -43.67
N PRO A 186 -53.41 -27.63 -44.91
CA PRO A 186 -54.33 -27.08 -45.88
C PRO A 186 -55.26 -28.19 -46.37
N CYS A 187 -56.55 -28.11 -46.00
CA CYS A 187 -57.56 -29.05 -46.45
C CYS A 187 -57.87 -28.80 -47.93
N SER A 188 -57.60 -29.80 -48.76
CA SER A 188 -57.94 -29.87 -50.17
C SER A 188 -59.42 -30.25 -50.36
N SER A 189 -60.14 -29.48 -51.16
CA SER A 189 -61.34 -29.89 -51.92
C SER A 189 -61.35 -29.01 -53.18
N GLY A 190 -61.25 -29.51 -54.42
CA GLY A 190 -62.19 -30.42 -55.10
C GLY A 190 -63.51 -29.65 -55.31
N ALA A 191 -63.99 -29.24 -56.49
CA ALA A 191 -63.90 -29.77 -57.86
C ALA A 191 -64.44 -28.70 -58.87
N PRO A 192 -64.61 -28.99 -60.19
CA PRO A 192 -64.58 -28.03 -61.30
C PRO A 192 -65.96 -27.50 -61.72
N THR A 193 -66.00 -26.40 -62.49
CA THR A 193 -67.17 -26.06 -63.32
C THR A 193 -66.76 -25.65 -64.73
N VAL A 194 -67.30 -26.39 -65.70
CA VAL A 194 -67.18 -26.25 -67.15
C VAL A 194 -68.28 -25.32 -67.67
N SER A 195 -68.06 -24.70 -68.84
CA SER A 195 -68.98 -23.94 -69.73
C SER A 195 -68.90 -22.42 -69.60
N LYS A 196 -68.94 -21.62 -70.67
CA LYS A 196 -69.18 -21.87 -72.10
C LYS A 196 -68.63 -20.67 -72.88
N ALA A 197 -68.15 -20.94 -74.08
CA ALA A 197 -67.80 -19.95 -75.09
C ALA A 197 -69.01 -19.13 -75.55
N CYS A 198 -68.76 -17.85 -75.82
CA CYS A 198 -69.34 -17.07 -76.90
C CYS A 198 -68.27 -16.10 -77.40
#